data_AF-A0A5J4P469-F1
#
_entry.id   AF-A0A5J4P469-F1
#
_cell.length_a   1.000
_cell.length_b   1.000
_cell.length_c   1.000
_cell.angle_alpha   90.00
_cell.angle_beta   90.00
_cell.angle_gamma   90.00
#
_symmetry.space_group_name_H-M   'P 1'
#
loop_
_entity.id
_entity.type
_entity.pdbx_description
1 polymer ?
#
loop_
_entity_poly.entity_id
_entity_poly.type
_entity_poly.pdbx_seq_one_letter_code
_entity_poly.pdbx_strand_id
1 'polypeptide(L)'
;MPLLFRLQSPDAQWIKFATSCGPFTTLTAQEAMWGYYPTPILMAMNKKVGLFVNQNGTDVHEFLVDVGAENIQDIGKIYEADDKKKLTLWDNDEANMIKGTDGSLAPPGLQVNSTVTFYVPEICRSTTLYATRKKNTVNLKDVEIIVFTGAPADPTEYLFELRNRIFCQAESGCPPNGLVALEPCLKSQGINMPMYLSQPLFMGADPRISEQFDGLPTPDSDKHETTVHIEPTTGFLLEAFKRIQFNILMRNTDPMFKKMKNGLYFPIGWVEEVSLH
;
A
#
# COMPACT_ATOMS: atom_id res chain seq x y z
N MET A 1 -13.02 26.50 -45.43
CA MET A 1 -14.13 26.78 -46.37
C MET A 1 -15.42 26.32 -45.68
N PRO A 2 -16.28 27.24 -45.22
CA PRO A 2 -17.47 26.89 -44.45
C PRO A 2 -18.63 26.60 -45.40
N LEU A 3 -19.41 25.56 -45.11
CA LEU A 3 -20.76 25.40 -45.66
C LEU A 3 -21.66 24.86 -44.57
N LEU A 4 -22.62 25.70 -44.18
CA LEU A 4 -23.76 25.41 -43.31
C LEU A 4 -24.62 24.29 -43.90
N PHE A 5 -25.30 23.51 -43.04
CA PHE A 5 -26.74 23.25 -43.22
C PHE A 5 -27.46 23.20 -41.86
N ARG A 6 -28.68 23.77 -41.89
CA ARG A 6 -29.60 24.05 -40.79
C ARG A 6 -30.55 22.86 -40.58
N LEU A 7 -30.93 22.65 -39.32
CA LEU A 7 -31.67 21.54 -38.70
C LEU A 7 -33.05 21.20 -39.28
N GLN A 8 -33.45 19.91 -39.20
CA GLN A 8 -34.83 19.49 -38.89
C GLN A 8 -34.93 18.05 -38.34
N SER A 9 -35.31 17.94 -37.04
CA SER A 9 -36.10 16.85 -36.37
C SER A 9 -35.45 15.46 -36.09
N PRO A 10 -35.87 14.68 -35.05
CA PRO A 10 -35.89 15.00 -33.63
C PRO A 10 -35.33 13.83 -32.78
N ASP A 11 -34.29 13.12 -33.21
CA ASP A 11 -33.79 11.95 -32.46
C ASP A 11 -32.36 12.18 -31.96
N ALA A 12 -32.27 12.70 -30.73
CA ALA A 12 -31.25 12.39 -29.73
C ALA A 12 -29.85 11.96 -30.24
N GLN A 13 -29.16 12.83 -30.98
CA GLN A 13 -27.71 12.78 -31.10
C GLN A 13 -27.09 13.28 -29.79
N TRP A 14 -27.08 12.42 -28.78
CA TRP A 14 -26.33 12.66 -27.55
C TRP A 14 -24.84 12.64 -27.85
N ILE A 15 -24.30 13.85 -27.99
CA ILE A 15 -22.97 14.29 -27.57
C ILE A 15 -21.86 13.29 -27.92
N LYS A 16 -21.26 13.47 -29.09
CA LYS A 16 -19.88 13.04 -29.32
C LYS A 16 -18.98 13.79 -28.33
N PHE A 17 -18.79 13.22 -27.14
CA PHE A 17 -17.73 13.64 -26.24
C PHE A 17 -16.41 13.24 -26.90
N ALA A 18 -15.81 14.18 -27.62
CA ALA A 18 -14.42 14.11 -27.98
C ALA A 18 -13.59 14.22 -26.69
N THR A 19 -13.33 13.10 -26.02
CA THR A 19 -12.22 13.02 -25.08
C THR A 19 -10.99 12.59 -25.87
N SER A 20 -10.06 13.52 -26.08
CA SER A 20 -8.70 13.19 -26.46
C SER A 20 -8.02 12.45 -25.30
N CYS A 21 -8.35 11.18 -25.07
CA CYS A 21 -7.75 10.43 -23.96
C CYS A 21 -6.51 9.67 -24.46
N GLY A 22 -5.36 10.33 -24.35
CA GLY A 22 -4.10 9.61 -24.22
C GLY A 22 -4.02 8.87 -22.88
N PRO A 23 -3.00 8.02 -22.68
CA PRO A 23 -2.81 7.24 -21.46
C PRO A 23 -2.50 8.05 -20.19
N PHE A 24 -2.22 9.35 -20.34
CA PHE A 24 -1.82 10.24 -19.26
C PHE A 24 -2.78 11.42 -19.14
N THR A 25 -2.96 11.87 -17.91
CA THR A 25 -3.74 13.07 -17.57
C THR A 25 -2.91 13.99 -16.68
N THR A 26 -3.18 15.29 -16.72
CA THR A 26 -2.55 16.28 -15.84
C THR A 26 -3.56 16.65 -14.75
N LEU A 27 -3.15 16.50 -13.49
CA LEU A 27 -3.98 16.78 -12.33
C LEU A 27 -3.20 17.66 -11.35
N THR A 28 -3.92 18.46 -10.58
CA THR A 28 -3.37 19.06 -9.37
C THR A 28 -3.12 17.99 -8.30
N ALA A 29 -2.25 18.28 -7.34
CA ALA A 29 -2.03 17.39 -6.19
C ALA A 29 -3.34 17.13 -5.42
N GLN A 30 -4.20 18.15 -5.29
CA GLN A 30 -5.49 18.02 -4.62
C GLN A 30 -6.42 17.03 -5.36
N GLU A 31 -6.49 17.11 -6.68
CA GLU A 31 -7.31 16.20 -7.50
C GLU A 31 -6.77 14.76 -7.48
N ALA A 32 -5.45 14.58 -7.54
CA ALA A 32 -4.84 13.26 -7.49
C ALA A 32 -5.05 12.58 -6.12
N MET A 33 -4.97 13.35 -5.03
CA MET A 33 -5.15 12.84 -3.67
C MET A 33 -6.62 12.62 -3.32
N TRP A 34 -7.46 13.65 -3.43
CA TRP A 34 -8.81 13.68 -2.88
C TRP A 34 -9.90 13.45 -3.92
N GLY A 35 -9.50 13.39 -5.19
CA GLY A 35 -10.32 12.91 -6.28
C GLY A 35 -10.87 13.98 -7.20
N TYR A 36 -11.05 13.58 -8.45
CA TYR A 36 -11.69 14.34 -9.51
C TYR A 36 -12.66 13.45 -10.29
N TYR A 37 -13.51 14.06 -11.13
CA TYR A 37 -14.40 13.33 -12.03
C TYR A 37 -13.77 13.25 -13.42
N PRO A 38 -13.24 12.09 -13.84
CA PRO A 38 -12.56 11.97 -15.12
C PRO A 38 -13.52 12.01 -16.31
N THR A 39 -14.80 11.70 -16.11
CA THR A 39 -15.82 11.72 -17.17
C THR A 39 -17.14 12.30 -16.67
N PRO A 40 -17.98 12.86 -17.56
CA PRO A 40 -19.34 13.29 -17.23
C PRO A 40 -20.21 12.16 -16.65
N ILE A 41 -19.98 10.92 -17.07
CA ILE A 41 -20.70 9.74 -16.56
C ILE A 41 -20.37 9.53 -15.08
N LEU A 42 -19.08 9.53 -14.73
CA LEU A 42 -18.65 9.38 -13.35
C LEU A 42 -19.05 10.58 -12.48
N MET A 43 -19.09 11.78 -13.05
CA MET A 43 -19.67 12.95 -12.41
C MET A 43 -21.16 12.77 -12.11
N ALA A 44 -21.96 12.30 -13.07
CA ALA A 44 -23.38 12.03 -12.88
C ALA A 44 -23.65 10.92 -11.85
N MET A 45 -22.74 9.94 -11.74
CA MET A 45 -22.78 8.88 -10.73
C MET A 45 -22.19 9.30 -9.36
N ASN A 46 -21.71 10.54 -9.24
CA ASN A 46 -20.98 11.04 -8.07
C ASN A 46 -19.80 10.13 -7.63
N LYS A 47 -19.07 9.57 -8.61
CA LYS A 47 -17.90 8.71 -8.37
C LYS A 47 -16.61 9.45 -8.74
N LYS A 48 -15.83 9.85 -7.73
CA LYS A 48 -14.51 10.45 -7.92
C LYS A 48 -13.42 9.38 -8.03
N VAL A 49 -12.32 9.72 -8.69
CA VAL A 49 -11.10 8.90 -8.77
C VAL A 49 -9.94 9.68 -8.18
N GLY A 50 -9.22 9.08 -7.25
CA GLY A 50 -8.06 9.64 -6.53
C GLY A 50 -7.52 8.61 -5.54
N LEU A 51 -6.38 8.89 -4.91
CA LEU A 51 -5.72 7.94 -4.00
C LEU A 51 -6.45 7.76 -2.66
N PHE A 52 -7.09 8.82 -2.15
CA PHE A 52 -7.67 8.89 -0.80
C PHE A 52 -9.11 9.43 -0.79
N VAL A 53 -9.86 9.23 -1.88
CA VAL A 53 -11.19 9.82 -2.15
C VAL A 53 -12.19 9.68 -0.99
N ASN A 54 -12.15 8.54 -0.28
CA ASN A 54 -13.08 8.20 0.80
C ASN A 54 -12.36 7.98 2.13
N GLN A 55 -11.27 8.71 2.40
CA GLN A 55 -10.57 8.60 3.70
C GLN A 55 -10.77 9.81 4.60
N ASN A 56 -11.24 10.95 4.07
CA ASN A 56 -11.42 12.14 4.89
C ASN A 56 -12.69 12.02 5.74
N GLY A 57 -12.52 11.90 7.07
CA GLY A 57 -13.62 11.85 8.03
C GLY A 57 -14.40 10.53 8.07
N THR A 58 -13.78 9.42 7.64
CA THR A 58 -14.37 8.07 7.56
C THR A 58 -13.55 7.03 8.33
N ASP A 59 -14.29 6.06 8.89
CA ASP A 59 -13.94 4.78 9.55
C ASP A 59 -12.85 4.75 10.63
N VAL A 60 -13.33 4.62 11.87
CA VAL A 60 -12.61 4.01 12.99
C VAL A 60 -12.71 2.49 12.79
N HIS A 61 -11.60 1.81 12.51
CA HIS A 61 -11.57 0.36 12.60
C HIS A 61 -11.79 -0.07 14.05
N GLU A 62 -12.70 -1.00 14.29
CA GLU A 62 -12.94 -1.54 15.63
C GLU A 62 -12.14 -2.81 15.83
N PHE A 63 -11.28 -2.82 16.85
CA PHE A 63 -10.46 -3.96 17.21
C PHE A 63 -10.85 -4.55 18.55
N LEU A 64 -11.08 -5.87 18.59
CA LEU A 64 -11.06 -6.64 19.83
C LEU A 64 -9.62 -7.07 20.09
N VAL A 65 -9.00 -6.51 21.13
CA VAL A 65 -7.59 -6.75 21.47
C VAL A 65 -7.42 -7.42 22.83
N ASP A 66 -6.34 -8.17 22.98
CA ASP A 66 -5.91 -8.69 24.26
C ASP A 66 -5.23 -7.59 25.10
N VAL A 67 -5.61 -7.47 26.36
CA VAL A 67 -5.05 -6.47 27.29
C VAL A 67 -3.75 -6.95 27.96
N GLY A 68 -3.34 -8.20 27.75
CA GLY A 68 -2.11 -8.77 28.30
C GLY A 68 -2.17 -9.11 29.79
N ALA A 69 -3.37 -9.20 30.38
CA ALA A 69 -3.55 -9.39 31.82
C ALA A 69 -3.09 -10.78 32.30
N GLU A 70 -3.33 -11.83 31.50
CA GLU A 70 -2.90 -13.20 31.81
C GLU A 70 -1.47 -13.47 31.31
N ASN A 71 -1.15 -12.97 30.11
CA ASN A 71 0.16 -13.09 29.50
C ASN A 71 0.54 -11.79 28.81
N ILE A 72 1.56 -11.11 29.32
CA ILE A 72 2.02 -9.84 28.75
C ILE A 72 2.52 -9.98 27.30
N GLN A 73 2.89 -11.19 26.86
CA GLN A 73 3.29 -11.44 25.47
C GLN A 73 2.13 -11.38 24.48
N ASP A 74 0.87 -11.43 24.95
CA ASP A 74 -0.30 -11.29 24.12
C ASP A 74 -0.81 -9.83 24.05
N ILE A 75 -0.22 -8.87 24.76
CA ILE A 75 -0.69 -7.48 24.79
C ILE A 75 -0.88 -6.87 23.39
N GLY A 76 -2.04 -6.24 23.17
CA GLY A 76 -2.42 -5.58 21.92
C GLY A 76 -2.71 -6.54 20.77
N LYS A 77 -2.59 -7.86 20.96
CA LYS A 77 -2.91 -8.85 19.93
C LYS A 77 -4.37 -8.74 19.53
N ILE A 78 -4.62 -8.62 18.22
CA ILE A 78 -5.96 -8.51 17.67
C ILE A 78 -6.58 -9.89 17.54
N TYR A 79 -7.79 -10.04 18.08
CA TYR A 79 -8.65 -11.21 17.90
C TYR A 79 -9.66 -10.99 16.78
N GLU A 80 -10.21 -9.78 16.69
CA GLU A 80 -11.22 -9.41 15.70
C GLU A 80 -10.96 -7.98 15.21
N ALA A 81 -11.16 -7.76 13.91
CA ALA A 81 -11.19 -6.44 13.29
C ALA A 81 -12.52 -6.29 12.54
N ASP A 82 -13.31 -5.27 12.87
CA ASP A 82 -14.63 -5.01 12.29
C ASP A 82 -15.53 -6.28 12.30
N ASP A 83 -15.67 -6.88 13.49
CA ASP A 83 -16.41 -8.13 13.76
C ASP A 83 -15.93 -9.38 12.98
N LYS A 84 -14.71 -9.34 12.43
CA LYS A 84 -14.13 -10.45 11.66
C LYS A 84 -12.90 -11.02 12.35
N LYS A 85 -12.87 -12.34 12.51
CA LYS A 85 -11.70 -13.11 12.99
C LYS A 85 -10.65 -13.37 11.92
N LYS A 86 -11.07 -13.35 10.65
CA LYS A 86 -10.20 -13.51 9.49
C LYS A 86 -10.79 -12.79 8.28
N LEU A 87 -9.92 -12.47 7.35
CA LEU A 87 -10.28 -11.97 6.03
C LEU A 87 -10.80 -13.11 5.13
N THR A 88 -11.28 -12.75 3.96
CA THR A 88 -11.74 -13.69 2.92
C THR A 88 -11.27 -13.23 1.54
N LEU A 89 -10.13 -12.54 1.47
CA LEU A 89 -9.63 -11.87 0.28
C LEU A 89 -8.57 -12.70 -0.46
N TRP A 90 -7.74 -13.42 0.29
CA TRP A 90 -6.61 -14.17 -0.23
C TRP A 90 -6.99 -15.62 -0.50
N ASP A 91 -6.41 -16.24 -1.54
CA ASP A 91 -6.69 -17.66 -1.85
C ASP A 91 -6.18 -18.59 -0.74
N ASN A 92 -5.10 -18.19 -0.05
CA ASN A 92 -4.54 -18.93 1.07
C ASN A 92 -5.20 -18.52 2.39
N ASP A 93 -5.66 -19.50 3.17
CA ASP A 93 -6.28 -19.26 4.48
C ASP A 93 -5.35 -18.55 5.48
N GLU A 94 -4.04 -18.83 5.45
CA GLU A 94 -3.09 -18.18 6.35
C GLU A 94 -2.92 -16.68 6.03
N ALA A 95 -2.94 -16.30 4.75
CA ALA A 95 -2.87 -14.91 4.32
C ALA A 95 -4.09 -14.10 4.78
N ASN A 96 -5.21 -14.78 5.04
CA ASN A 96 -6.42 -14.17 5.57
C ASN A 96 -6.42 -14.01 7.10
N MET A 97 -5.46 -14.59 7.82
CA MET A 97 -5.42 -14.46 9.28
C MET A 97 -5.05 -13.03 9.69
N ILE A 98 -5.85 -12.46 10.59
CA ILE A 98 -5.51 -11.23 11.31
C ILE A 98 -4.52 -11.63 12.40
N LYS A 99 -3.28 -11.14 12.30
CA LYS A 99 -2.16 -11.52 13.17
C LYS A 99 -1.50 -10.26 13.70
N GLY A 100 -1.05 -10.32 14.95
CA GLY A 100 -0.28 -9.26 15.57
C GLY A 100 -1.13 -8.16 16.18
N THR A 101 -0.54 -6.99 16.36
CA THR A 101 -1.20 -5.80 16.95
C THR A 101 -1.64 -4.81 15.87
N ASP A 102 -2.25 -3.70 16.26
CA ASP A 102 -2.62 -2.59 15.36
C ASP A 102 -1.42 -1.68 15.00
N GLY A 103 -0.24 -1.98 15.53
CA GLY A 103 0.97 -1.16 15.34
C GLY A 103 1.16 -0.05 16.37
N SER A 104 0.25 0.16 17.33
CA SER A 104 0.45 1.12 18.42
C SER A 104 1.50 0.66 19.45
N LEU A 105 1.62 -0.65 19.63
CA LEU A 105 2.57 -1.30 20.53
C LEU A 105 2.97 -2.69 20.01
N ALA A 106 4.06 -3.22 20.55
CA ALA A 106 4.48 -4.60 20.38
C ALA A 106 4.66 -5.29 21.74
N PRO A 107 4.70 -6.63 21.80
CA PRO A 107 5.06 -7.35 23.02
C PRO A 107 6.45 -6.95 23.56
N PRO A 108 6.65 -6.93 24.89
CA PRO A 108 7.92 -6.53 25.50
C PRO A 108 9.02 -7.60 25.39
N GLY A 109 10.27 -7.18 25.57
CA GLY A 109 11.44 -8.07 25.59
C GLY A 109 12.09 -8.29 24.22
N LEU A 110 12.05 -7.29 23.35
CA LEU A 110 12.54 -7.37 21.97
C LEU A 110 14.07 -7.38 21.90
N GLN A 111 14.61 -8.07 20.89
CA GLN A 111 16.03 -8.23 20.62
C GLN A 111 16.34 -8.06 19.13
N VAL A 112 17.63 -7.91 18.80
CA VAL A 112 18.10 -7.89 17.40
C VAL A 112 18.01 -9.31 16.86
N ASN A 113 16.95 -9.59 16.10
CA ASN A 113 16.46 -10.86 15.52
C ASN A 113 14.98 -11.11 15.80
N SER A 114 14.36 -10.34 16.70
CA SER A 114 12.92 -10.39 16.93
C SER A 114 12.16 -10.00 15.66
N THR A 115 10.96 -10.54 15.54
CA THR A 115 9.98 -10.10 14.54
C THR A 115 8.74 -9.59 15.24
N VAL A 116 8.18 -8.50 14.73
CA VAL A 116 6.86 -8.00 15.15
C VAL A 116 5.90 -8.12 13.99
N THR A 117 4.65 -8.44 14.26
CA THR A 117 3.62 -8.53 13.21
C THR A 117 2.53 -7.54 13.54
N PHE A 118 2.05 -6.84 12.52
CA PHE A 118 0.97 -5.87 12.61
C PHE A 118 -0.11 -6.21 11.60
N TYR A 119 -1.36 -6.06 11.98
CA TYR A 119 -2.46 -6.05 11.04
C TYR A 119 -2.63 -4.63 10.48
N VAL A 120 -2.65 -4.48 9.16
CA VAL A 120 -2.72 -3.18 8.49
C VAL A 120 -3.98 -3.15 7.61
N PRO A 121 -5.09 -2.59 8.11
CA PRO A 121 -6.38 -2.58 7.40
C PRO A 121 -6.30 -1.96 6.01
N GLU A 122 -5.48 -0.91 5.82
CA GLU A 122 -5.39 -0.17 4.56
C GLU A 122 -4.83 -1.00 3.41
N ILE A 123 -4.15 -2.11 3.72
CA ILE A 123 -3.63 -3.07 2.72
C ILE A 123 -4.29 -4.45 2.84
N CYS A 124 -5.33 -4.57 3.68
CA CYS A 124 -6.08 -5.80 3.94
C CYS A 124 -5.20 -7.03 4.21
N ARG A 125 -4.15 -6.90 5.03
CA ARG A 125 -3.32 -8.04 5.45
C ARG A 125 -2.49 -7.74 6.69
N SER A 126 -2.01 -8.81 7.32
CA SER A 126 -0.94 -8.74 8.32
C SER A 126 0.44 -8.64 7.65
N THR A 127 1.33 -7.84 8.24
CA THR A 127 2.72 -7.66 7.81
C THR A 127 3.69 -7.91 8.96
N THR A 128 4.82 -8.53 8.67
CA THR A 128 5.86 -8.81 9.67
C THR A 128 7.06 -7.91 9.41
N LEU A 129 7.51 -7.21 10.45
CA LEU A 129 8.75 -6.44 10.44
C LEU A 129 9.85 -7.14 11.23
N TYR A 130 11.09 -6.87 10.85
CA TYR A 130 12.28 -7.56 11.33
C TYR A 130 13.19 -6.60 12.06
N ALA A 131 13.61 -6.94 13.28
CA ALA A 131 14.59 -6.17 14.04
C ALA A 131 15.96 -6.24 13.35
N THR A 132 16.48 -5.08 12.92
CA THR A 132 17.75 -5.01 12.18
C THR A 132 18.90 -4.49 13.03
N ARG A 133 18.67 -3.42 13.79
CA ARG A 133 19.74 -2.72 14.52
C ARG A 133 19.22 -2.02 15.77
N LYS A 134 20.11 -1.80 16.72
CA LYS A 134 19.89 -0.91 17.87
C LYS A 134 20.42 0.50 17.57
N LYS A 135 19.77 1.50 18.14
CA LYS A 135 20.19 2.91 18.09
C LYS A 135 19.68 3.62 19.35
N ASN A 136 20.33 4.70 19.76
CA ASN A 136 19.73 5.60 20.75
C ASN A 136 18.83 6.62 20.05
N THR A 137 17.73 7.00 20.69
CA THR A 137 16.90 8.08 20.13
C THR A 137 17.70 9.38 20.05
N VAL A 138 17.34 10.24 19.09
CA VAL A 138 18.04 11.53 18.91
C VAL A 138 17.71 12.49 20.05
N ASN A 139 16.46 12.48 20.52
CA ASN A 139 15.93 13.43 21.49
C ASN A 139 16.08 12.98 22.94
N LEU A 140 16.12 11.67 23.21
CA LEU A 140 16.28 11.06 24.54
C LEU A 140 17.44 10.07 24.49
N LYS A 141 18.68 10.57 24.63
CA LYS A 141 19.91 9.78 24.43
C LYS A 141 20.02 8.54 25.32
N ASP A 142 19.31 8.51 26.44
CA ASP A 142 19.27 7.40 27.40
C ASP A 142 18.23 6.33 27.04
N VAL A 143 17.42 6.56 26.00
CA VAL A 143 16.44 5.60 25.48
C VAL A 143 17.05 4.86 24.29
N GLU A 144 17.25 3.56 24.45
CA GLU A 144 17.63 2.64 23.39
C GLU A 144 16.38 2.19 22.62
N ILE A 145 16.47 2.17 21.29
CA ILE A 145 15.44 1.64 20.40
C ILE A 145 16.00 0.54 19.51
N ILE A 146 15.13 -0.35 19.07
CA ILE A 146 15.36 -1.29 17.98
C ILE A 146 14.64 -0.79 16.74
N VAL A 147 15.35 -0.76 15.61
CA VAL A 147 14.80 -0.41 14.30
C VAL A 147 14.29 -1.67 13.61
N PHE A 148 13.01 -1.65 13.26
CA PHE A 148 12.30 -2.69 12.52
C PHE A 148 12.05 -2.27 11.07
N THR A 149 12.28 -3.19 10.13
CA THR A 149 12.13 -2.96 8.68
C THR A 149 11.25 -4.04 8.04
N GLY A 150 10.70 -3.75 6.85
CA GLY A 150 9.83 -4.69 6.12
C GLY A 150 10.51 -5.91 5.52
N ALA A 151 11.85 -5.93 5.50
CA ALA A 151 12.66 -7.05 5.06
C ALA A 151 13.69 -7.42 6.14
N PRO A 152 14.07 -8.71 6.24
CA PRO A 152 15.17 -9.13 7.12
C PRO A 152 16.51 -8.54 6.68
N ALA A 153 17.50 -8.59 7.57
CA ALA A 153 18.86 -8.13 7.26
C ALA A 153 19.52 -8.94 6.14
N ASP A 154 19.19 -10.24 6.03
CA ASP A 154 19.53 -11.08 4.88
C ASP A 154 18.29 -11.26 3.99
N PRO A 155 18.16 -10.50 2.89
CA PRO A 155 17.00 -10.58 2.00
C PRO A 155 16.95 -11.89 1.20
N THR A 156 18.00 -12.72 1.25
CA THR A 156 18.02 -14.06 0.63
C THR A 156 17.41 -15.14 1.52
N GLU A 157 16.94 -14.77 2.72
CA GLU A 157 16.25 -15.67 3.62
C GLU A 157 15.04 -16.32 2.93
N TYR A 158 15.13 -17.62 2.65
CA TYR A 158 14.10 -18.39 1.95
C TYR A 158 12.70 -18.27 2.59
N LEU A 159 12.65 -18.14 3.92
CA LEU A 159 11.39 -17.97 4.65
C LEU A 159 10.70 -16.63 4.33
N PHE A 160 11.45 -15.58 4.00
CA PHE A 160 10.89 -14.31 3.59
C PHE A 160 10.11 -14.43 2.27
N GLU A 161 10.66 -15.14 1.29
CA GLU A 161 9.96 -15.40 0.03
C GLU A 161 8.69 -16.23 0.26
N LEU A 162 8.79 -17.32 1.03
CA LEU A 162 7.66 -18.19 1.31
C LEU A 162 6.51 -17.45 2.00
N ARG A 163 6.82 -16.58 2.98
CA ARG A 163 5.83 -15.76 3.69
C ARG A 163 5.12 -14.76 2.79
N ASN A 164 5.72 -14.37 1.67
CA ASN A 164 5.07 -13.49 0.70
C ASN A 164 4.28 -14.25 -0.36
N ARG A 165 4.64 -15.50 -0.67
CA ARG A 165 3.94 -16.34 -1.65
C ARG A 165 2.50 -16.69 -1.27
N ILE A 166 2.17 -16.71 0.03
CA ILE A 166 0.78 -16.96 0.47
C ILE A 166 -0.19 -15.85 0.03
N PHE A 167 0.31 -14.67 -0.32
CA PHE A 167 -0.49 -13.54 -0.80
C PHE A 167 -0.63 -13.53 -2.34
N CYS A 168 -0.10 -14.51 -3.04
CA CYS A 168 -0.31 -14.63 -4.48
C CYS A 168 -1.75 -15.08 -4.77
N GLN A 169 -2.30 -14.54 -5.84
CA GLN A 169 -3.64 -14.88 -6.31
C GLN A 169 -3.53 -15.80 -7.53
N ALA A 170 -4.41 -16.80 -7.65
CA ALA A 170 -4.43 -17.70 -8.80
C ALA A 170 -4.70 -16.94 -10.11
N GLU A 171 -5.52 -15.89 -10.05
CA GLU A 171 -5.91 -15.08 -11.22
C GLU A 171 -4.79 -14.14 -11.69
N SER A 172 -4.13 -13.43 -10.77
CA SER A 172 -3.14 -12.38 -11.10
C SER A 172 -1.68 -12.77 -10.85
N GLY A 173 -1.42 -13.94 -10.26
CA GLY A 173 -0.09 -14.43 -9.92
C GLY A 173 0.52 -13.75 -8.70
N CYS A 174 1.82 -13.94 -8.54
CA CYS A 174 2.60 -13.26 -7.50
C CYS A 174 3.10 -11.89 -8.00
N PRO A 175 3.03 -10.82 -7.19
CA PRO A 175 3.78 -9.61 -7.50
C PRO A 175 5.29 -9.92 -7.48
N PRO A 176 6.11 -9.18 -8.24
CA PRO A 176 7.56 -9.22 -8.11
C PRO A 176 8.03 -8.92 -6.68
N ASN A 177 9.23 -9.40 -6.34
CA ASN A 177 9.83 -9.11 -5.03
C ASN A 177 9.91 -7.59 -4.77
N GLY A 178 9.57 -7.20 -3.54
CA GLY A 178 9.48 -5.80 -3.08
C GLY A 178 8.21 -5.05 -3.48
N LEU A 179 7.27 -5.71 -4.17
CA LEU A 179 5.92 -5.18 -4.42
C LEU A 179 4.88 -5.91 -3.58
N VAL A 180 3.89 -5.16 -3.08
CA VAL A 180 2.73 -5.68 -2.36
C VAL A 180 1.48 -5.42 -3.20
N ALA A 181 0.72 -6.46 -3.52
CA ALA A 181 -0.53 -6.30 -4.27
C ALA A 181 -1.60 -5.64 -3.39
N LEU A 182 -2.10 -4.49 -3.83
CA LEU A 182 -3.24 -3.78 -3.20
C LEU A 182 -4.56 -4.05 -3.94
N GLU A 183 -4.48 -4.51 -5.19
CA GLU A 183 -5.61 -4.89 -6.04
C GLU A 183 -6.67 -5.76 -5.32
N PRO A 184 -6.34 -6.85 -4.59
CA PRO A 184 -7.37 -7.65 -3.92
C PRO A 184 -8.17 -6.88 -2.86
N CYS A 185 -7.49 -6.01 -2.10
CA CYS A 185 -8.10 -5.14 -1.09
C CYS A 185 -9.06 -4.15 -1.74
N LEU A 186 -8.61 -3.47 -2.81
CA LEU A 186 -9.46 -2.56 -3.59
C LEU A 186 -10.65 -3.29 -4.23
N LYS A 187 -10.44 -4.49 -4.76
CA LYS A 187 -11.49 -5.32 -5.36
C LYS A 187 -12.58 -5.67 -4.35
N SER A 188 -12.21 -5.98 -3.10
CA SER A 188 -13.20 -6.21 -2.01
C SER A 188 -14.03 -4.97 -1.66
N GLN A 189 -13.50 -3.77 -1.95
CA GLN A 189 -14.20 -2.49 -1.79
C GLN A 189 -14.95 -2.07 -3.07
N GLY A 190 -15.03 -2.95 -4.07
CA GLY A 190 -15.69 -2.69 -5.35
C GLY A 190 -14.88 -1.85 -6.34
N ILE A 191 -13.58 -1.68 -6.10
CA ILE A 191 -12.67 -0.91 -6.96
C ILE A 191 -11.77 -1.89 -7.72
N ASN A 192 -11.98 -2.00 -9.04
CA ASN A 192 -11.17 -2.87 -9.89
C ASN A 192 -9.98 -2.08 -10.48
N MET A 193 -8.85 -2.05 -9.76
CA MET A 193 -7.64 -1.34 -10.17
C MET A 193 -6.39 -2.18 -9.84
N PRO A 194 -5.48 -2.41 -10.81
CA PRO A 194 -4.29 -3.23 -10.60
C PRO A 194 -3.18 -2.40 -9.90
N MET A 195 -3.44 -1.99 -8.66
CA MET A 195 -2.53 -1.20 -7.84
C MET A 195 -1.61 -2.08 -6.99
N TYR A 196 -0.36 -1.64 -6.89
CA TYR A 196 0.71 -2.29 -6.15
C TYR A 196 1.47 -1.25 -5.33
N LEU A 197 1.84 -1.62 -4.10
CA LEU A 197 2.66 -0.81 -3.23
C LEU A 197 4.12 -1.24 -3.32
N SER A 198 5.04 -0.31 -3.14
CA SER A 198 6.46 -0.58 -2.94
C SER A 198 7.02 0.43 -1.94
N GLN A 199 8.28 0.28 -1.55
CA GLN A 199 9.00 1.40 -0.96
C GLN A 199 9.27 2.47 -2.05
N PRO A 200 9.45 3.76 -1.67
CA PRO A 200 9.82 4.82 -2.60
C PRO A 200 11.00 4.44 -3.48
N LEU A 201 10.94 4.86 -4.74
CA LEU A 201 11.95 4.60 -5.78
C LEU A 201 12.20 3.10 -6.02
N PHE A 202 11.22 2.25 -5.69
CA PHE A 202 11.34 0.80 -5.76
C PHE A 202 12.48 0.23 -4.89
N MET A 203 12.79 0.88 -3.77
CA MET A 203 13.86 0.42 -2.88
C MET A 203 13.58 -1.00 -2.37
N GLY A 204 14.56 -1.90 -2.55
CA GLY A 204 14.45 -3.31 -2.16
C GLY A 204 13.55 -4.16 -3.06
N ALA A 205 13.05 -3.61 -4.18
CA ALA A 205 12.33 -4.37 -5.19
C ALA A 205 13.27 -5.00 -6.23
N ASP A 206 12.72 -5.91 -7.02
CA ASP A 206 13.44 -6.51 -8.14
C ASP A 206 14.00 -5.40 -9.08
N PRO A 207 15.33 -5.37 -9.34
CA PRO A 207 15.95 -4.32 -10.14
C PRO A 207 15.34 -4.13 -11.53
N ARG A 208 14.78 -5.19 -12.12
CA ARG A 208 14.13 -5.15 -13.44
C ARG A 208 12.92 -4.21 -13.48
N ILE A 209 12.40 -3.80 -12.33
CA ILE A 209 11.29 -2.86 -12.22
C ILE A 209 11.80 -1.43 -12.37
N SER A 210 12.81 -1.03 -11.58
CA SER A 210 13.38 0.31 -11.64
C SER A 210 14.19 0.55 -12.92
N GLU A 211 14.84 -0.47 -13.46
CA GLU A 211 15.60 -0.41 -14.73
C GLU A 211 14.75 -0.05 -15.96
N GLN A 212 13.42 -0.11 -15.87
CA GLN A 212 12.52 0.30 -16.95
C GLN A 212 12.29 1.82 -17.01
N PHE A 213 12.81 2.58 -16.04
CA PHE A 213 12.64 4.02 -15.95
C PHE A 213 13.97 4.75 -16.05
N ASP A 214 14.06 5.67 -17.02
CA ASP A 214 15.19 6.58 -17.11
C ASP A 214 15.10 7.65 -16.00
N GLY A 215 16.23 7.96 -15.38
CA GLY A 215 16.35 9.09 -14.45
C GLY A 215 15.82 8.85 -13.03
N LEU A 216 15.47 7.61 -12.65
CA LEU A 216 15.23 7.30 -11.25
C LEU A 216 16.53 7.47 -10.44
N PRO A 217 16.55 8.30 -9.38
CA PRO A 217 17.72 8.40 -8.53
C PRO A 217 17.93 7.11 -7.73
N THR A 218 19.16 6.88 -7.29
CA THR A 218 19.46 5.79 -6.37
C THR A 218 18.70 5.99 -5.06
N PRO A 219 17.97 4.97 -4.56
CA PRO A 219 17.29 5.07 -3.28
C PRO A 219 18.27 5.26 -2.12
N ASP A 220 17.87 6.11 -1.19
CA ASP A 220 18.54 6.41 0.08
C ASP A 220 17.75 5.78 1.23
N SER A 221 18.34 4.86 1.99
CA SER A 221 17.65 4.13 3.06
C SER A 221 17.11 5.06 4.14
N ASP A 222 17.81 6.13 4.48
CA ASP A 222 17.37 7.03 5.56
C ASP A 222 16.11 7.81 5.18
N LYS A 223 15.89 8.01 3.87
CA LYS A 223 14.78 8.79 3.31
C LYS A 223 13.64 7.96 2.74
N HIS A 224 13.91 6.72 2.36
CA HIS A 224 12.97 5.91 1.60
C HIS A 224 12.63 4.58 2.28
N GLU A 225 13.36 4.18 3.33
CA GLU A 225 13.01 2.98 4.08
C GLU A 225 11.80 3.19 4.98
N THR A 226 10.85 2.25 4.96
CA THR A 226 9.84 2.16 6.02
C THR A 226 10.48 1.56 7.26
N THR A 227 10.52 2.34 8.34
CA THR A 227 11.14 1.95 9.61
C THR A 227 10.20 2.20 10.78
N VAL A 228 10.19 1.27 11.72
CA VAL A 228 9.48 1.38 13.00
C VAL A 228 10.49 1.26 14.13
N HIS A 229 10.47 2.20 15.07
CA HIS A 229 11.40 2.29 16.19
C HIS A 229 10.67 1.95 17.49
N ILE A 230 11.11 0.86 18.13
CA ILE A 230 10.44 0.33 19.32
C ILE A 230 11.42 0.29 20.48
N GLU A 231 11.00 0.76 21.65
CA GLU A 231 11.75 0.58 22.90
C GLU A 231 11.65 -0.90 23.33
N PRO A 232 12.78 -1.62 23.44
CA PRO A 232 12.77 -3.08 23.52
C PRO A 232 12.19 -3.64 24.82
N THR A 233 12.26 -2.89 25.92
CA THR A 233 11.86 -3.37 27.25
C THR A 233 10.36 -3.38 27.41
N THR A 234 9.70 -2.31 27.00
CA THR A 234 8.25 -2.07 27.12
C THR A 234 7.48 -2.49 25.88
N GLY A 235 8.13 -2.49 24.71
CA GLY A 235 7.48 -2.73 23.42
C GLY A 235 6.72 -1.51 22.88
N PHE A 236 6.91 -0.32 23.46
CA PHE A 236 6.31 0.90 22.96
C PHE A 236 6.95 1.35 21.65
N LEU A 237 6.11 1.61 20.66
CA LEU A 237 6.50 2.26 19.42
C LEU A 237 6.70 3.75 19.69
N LEU A 238 7.93 4.23 19.49
CA LEU A 238 8.27 5.64 19.72
C LEU A 238 8.21 6.45 18.42
N GLU A 239 8.73 5.89 17.33
CA GLU A 239 8.74 6.55 16.03
C GLU A 239 8.35 5.56 14.94
N ALA A 240 7.54 5.98 13.98
CA ALA A 240 7.30 5.24 12.75
C ALA A 240 7.41 6.17 11.55
N PHE A 241 8.17 5.73 10.56
CA PHE A 241 8.31 6.38 9.26
C PHE A 241 7.76 5.41 8.23
N LYS A 242 6.46 5.52 7.95
CA LYS A 242 5.78 4.66 6.97
C LYS A 242 5.85 5.33 5.60
N ARG A 243 6.65 4.75 4.71
CA ARG A 243 6.98 5.31 3.40
C ARG A 243 6.55 4.36 2.31
N ILE A 244 5.52 4.75 1.57
CA ILE A 244 4.83 3.87 0.62
C ILE A 244 4.71 4.57 -0.72
N GLN A 245 5.10 3.87 -1.78
CA GLN A 245 4.89 4.27 -3.16
C GLN A 245 3.72 3.52 -3.77
N PHE A 246 2.84 4.25 -4.45
CA PHE A 246 1.72 3.70 -5.21
C PHE A 246 2.13 3.50 -6.66
N ASN A 247 1.88 2.30 -7.18
CA ASN A 247 2.20 1.92 -8.54
C ASN A 247 0.96 1.31 -9.21
N ILE A 248 0.75 1.59 -10.51
CA ILE A 248 -0.27 0.92 -11.32
C ILE A 248 0.41 0.00 -12.33
N LEU A 249 -0.07 -1.24 -12.43
CA LEU A 249 0.40 -2.15 -13.46
C LEU A 249 -0.28 -1.82 -14.80
N MET A 250 0.50 -1.26 -15.73
CA MET A 250 0.12 -1.02 -17.11
C MET A 250 0.54 -2.22 -17.95
N ARG A 251 -0.43 -2.91 -18.56
CA ARG A 251 -0.17 -4.10 -19.39
C ARG A 251 -0.25 -3.74 -20.87
N ASN A 252 0.74 -4.14 -21.66
CA ASN A 252 0.73 -3.96 -23.12
C ASN A 252 -0.34 -4.81 -23.84
N THR A 253 -1.04 -5.69 -23.13
CA THR A 253 -2.25 -6.38 -23.61
C THR A 253 -3.48 -5.48 -23.62
N ASP A 254 -3.49 -4.39 -22.84
CA ASP A 254 -4.54 -3.37 -22.86
C ASP A 254 -4.47 -2.56 -24.17
N PRO A 255 -5.59 -2.40 -24.92
CA PRO A 255 -5.66 -1.54 -26.09
C PRO A 255 -5.02 -0.16 -25.96
N MET A 256 -5.12 0.47 -24.78
CA MET A 256 -4.55 1.78 -24.48
C MET A 256 -3.00 1.75 -24.47
N PHE A 257 -2.40 0.63 -24.10
CA PHE A 257 -0.97 0.47 -23.86
C PHE A 257 -0.28 -0.48 -24.86
N LYS A 258 -0.95 -0.89 -25.94
CA LYS A 258 -0.43 -1.84 -26.95
C LYS A 258 0.91 -1.48 -27.58
N LYS A 259 1.30 -0.21 -27.54
CA LYS A 259 2.59 0.26 -28.08
C LYS A 259 3.76 0.09 -27.10
N MET A 260 3.49 -0.25 -25.83
CA MET A 260 4.52 -0.52 -24.85
C MET A 260 5.21 -1.86 -25.16
N LYS A 261 6.55 -1.87 -25.05
CA LYS A 261 7.36 -3.07 -25.29
C LYS A 261 7.00 -4.19 -24.31
N ASN A 262 6.91 -3.85 -23.03
CA ASN A 262 6.59 -4.75 -21.93
C ASN A 262 5.54 -4.08 -21.02
N GLY A 263 4.90 -4.87 -20.15
CA GLY A 263 4.14 -4.33 -19.03
C GLY A 263 5.04 -3.67 -17.99
N LEU A 264 4.51 -2.68 -17.28
CA LEU A 264 5.27 -1.80 -16.39
C LEU A 264 4.47 -1.50 -15.12
N TYR A 265 5.15 -1.47 -13.96
CA TYR A 265 4.60 -0.94 -12.72
C TYR A 265 4.87 0.56 -12.67
N PHE A 266 3.96 1.37 -13.18
CA PHE A 266 4.14 2.81 -13.29
C PHE A 266 3.97 3.50 -11.93
N PRO A 267 4.99 4.20 -11.41
CA PRO A 267 4.90 4.90 -10.13
C PRO A 267 4.05 6.15 -10.27
N ILE A 268 2.98 6.24 -9.47
CA ILE A 268 2.13 7.44 -9.41
C ILE A 268 2.77 8.49 -8.51
N GLY A 269 3.34 8.05 -7.39
CA GLY A 269 3.91 8.88 -6.33
C GLY A 269 4.04 8.08 -5.04
N TRP A 270 4.71 8.68 -4.05
CA TRP A 270 4.87 8.09 -2.72
C TRP A 270 4.49 9.09 -1.63
N VAL A 271 4.12 8.54 -0.48
CA VAL A 271 3.71 9.30 0.71
C VAL A 271 4.56 8.88 1.89
N GLU A 272 4.74 9.81 2.82
CA GLU A 272 5.32 9.58 4.14
C GLU A 272 4.28 9.88 5.20
N GLU A 273 4.05 8.90 6.06
CA GLU A 273 3.33 9.07 7.32
C GLU A 273 4.35 8.97 8.45
N VAL A 274 4.46 10.04 9.25
CA VAL A 274 5.37 10.11 10.39
C VAL A 274 4.54 10.11 11.66
N SER A 275 4.83 9.16 12.54
CA SER A 275 4.27 9.10 13.89
C SER A 275 5.40 9.23 14.90
N LEU A 276 5.26 10.17 15.84
CA LEU A 276 6.22 10.47 16.90
C LEU A 276 5.43 10.50 18.22
N HIS A 277 5.76 9.61 19.15
CA HIS A 277 5.12 9.49 20.47
C HIS A 277 6.03 10.02 21.58
#